data_AF-A0A920TKS0-F1
#
_entry.id   AF-A0A920TKS0-F1
#
_cell.length_a   1.000
_cell.length_b   1.000
_cell.length_c   1.000
_cell.angle_alpha   90.00
_cell.angle_beta   90.00
_cell.angle_gamma   90.00
#
_symmetry.space_group_name_H-M   'P 1'
#
loop_
_entity.id
_entity.type
_entity.pdbx_description
1 polymer ?
#
loop_
_entity_poly.entity_id
_entity_poly.type
_entity_poly.pdbx_seq_one_letter_code
_entity_poly.pdbx_strand_id
1 'polypeptide(L)'
;MWPGRKNEISSMMIFMEPIFSSDHQVVALASGIAIIEMNGTQGAKSLEYAGNNEATIIWSDTRSGSGNDIYCQKLNMDMDKIFADDGLAVAATADLETTPRTTYMTNDTSFIIWQSGTENTDIFYNLLTSNGLVFTDAVQLCNFDSPKVSPRVKRNSLGDIFSSGSIIDQIPRKAIISFSGLQIAVDSLG
;
A
#
# COMPACT_ATOMS: atom_id res chain seq x y z
N MET A 1 -1.89 29.41 -1.18
CA MET A 1 -1.92 29.03 -2.61
C MET A 1 -0.49 28.72 -3.00
N TRP A 2 -0.20 27.48 -3.41
CA TRP A 2 1.17 26.98 -3.56
C TRP A 2 1.77 27.44 -4.90
N PRO A 3 3.04 27.91 -4.95
CA PRO A 3 3.64 28.41 -6.17
C PRO A 3 4.18 27.23 -6.99
N GLY A 4 3.47 26.84 -8.05
CA GLY A 4 3.88 25.71 -8.90
C GLY A 4 2.79 25.13 -9.78
N ARG A 5 1.52 25.50 -9.57
CA ARG A 5 0.43 25.08 -10.47
C ARG A 5 0.55 25.79 -11.81
N LYS A 6 1.38 25.27 -12.71
CA LYS A 6 1.35 25.60 -14.12
C LYS A 6 0.34 24.68 -14.79
N ASN A 7 -0.57 25.31 -15.54
CA ASN A 7 -1.55 24.67 -16.40
C ASN A 7 -0.87 23.63 -17.29
N GLU A 8 -1.21 22.35 -17.12
CA GLU A 8 -1.32 21.35 -18.20
C GLU A 8 -1.89 20.04 -17.61
N ILE A 9 -2.98 19.54 -18.23
CA ILE A 9 -3.62 18.22 -18.10
C ILE A 9 -3.59 17.48 -16.75
N SER A 10 -4.71 17.47 -16.01
CA SER A 10 -5.15 16.50 -14.97
C SER A 10 -4.13 15.51 -14.34
N SER A 11 -2.92 15.96 -14.03
CA SER A 11 -1.93 15.20 -13.27
C SER A 11 -2.28 15.41 -11.81
N MET A 12 -2.97 14.45 -11.22
CA MET A 12 -3.00 14.39 -9.78
C MET A 12 -1.59 14.00 -9.32
N MET A 13 -1.18 14.47 -8.15
CA MET A 13 0.18 14.32 -7.64
C MET A 13 0.10 13.92 -6.18
N ILE A 14 1.02 13.07 -5.74
CA ILE A 14 1.19 12.77 -4.31
C ILE A 14 2.41 13.54 -3.83
N PHE A 15 2.24 14.36 -2.80
CA PHE A 15 3.34 15.06 -2.15
C PHE A 15 3.54 14.53 -0.73
N MET A 16 4.79 14.52 -0.27
CA MET A 16 5.11 14.42 1.15
C MET A 16 5.23 15.83 1.73
N GLU A 17 4.47 16.09 2.79
CA GLU A 17 4.58 17.30 3.60
C GLU A 17 5.77 17.19 4.57
N PRO A 18 6.20 18.30 5.20
CA PRO A 18 7.46 18.34 5.94
C PRO A 18 7.61 17.27 7.03
N ILE A 19 8.82 16.73 7.15
CA ILE A 19 9.20 15.74 8.16
C ILE A 19 9.25 16.44 9.53
N PHE A 20 8.65 15.80 10.54
CA PHE A 20 8.75 16.22 11.93
C PHE A 20 9.68 15.28 12.69
N SER A 21 10.62 15.84 13.44
CA SER A 21 11.50 15.06 14.31
C SER A 21 10.79 14.67 15.61
N SER A 22 11.36 13.70 16.32
CA SER A 22 10.84 13.22 17.61
C SER A 22 10.91 14.27 18.73
N ASP A 23 11.67 15.34 18.57
CA ASP A 23 11.72 16.52 19.44
C ASP A 23 10.80 17.67 18.97
N HIS A 24 9.82 17.32 18.12
CA HIS A 24 8.75 18.20 17.63
C HIS A 24 9.23 19.36 16.74
N GLN A 25 10.41 19.26 16.13
CA GLN A 25 10.91 20.25 15.18
C GLN A 25 10.52 19.87 13.75
N VAL A 26 10.41 20.88 12.89
CA VAL A 26 10.28 20.66 11.45
C VAL A 26 11.68 20.43 10.88
N VAL A 27 11.92 19.22 10.36
CA VAL A 27 13.23 18.78 9.85
C VAL A 27 13.48 19.29 8.43
N ALA A 28 12.43 19.42 7.62
CA ALA A 28 12.51 19.98 6.26
C ALA A 28 11.43 21.05 6.09
N LEU A 29 11.75 22.26 5.59
CA LEU A 29 10.79 23.36 5.42
C LEU A 29 10.44 23.67 3.95
N ALA A 30 9.12 23.83 3.75
CA ALA A 30 8.40 24.79 2.90
C ALA A 30 7.87 24.37 1.51
N SER A 31 8.41 23.37 0.83
CA SER A 31 7.79 22.82 -0.37
C SER A 31 7.74 21.31 -0.30
N GLY A 32 6.54 20.74 -0.15
CA GLY A 32 6.34 19.29 -0.28
C GLY A 32 6.99 18.74 -1.53
N ILE A 33 7.57 17.54 -1.41
CA ILE A 33 8.31 16.88 -2.48
C ILE A 33 7.35 15.94 -3.20
N ALA A 34 7.34 16.02 -4.54
CA ALA A 34 6.52 15.15 -5.37
C ALA A 34 7.05 13.71 -5.29
N ILE A 35 6.21 12.82 -4.78
CA ILE A 35 6.47 11.38 -4.76
C ILE A 35 6.19 10.80 -6.15
N ILE A 36 5.13 11.29 -6.81
CA ILE A 36 4.73 10.87 -8.15
C ILE A 36 4.11 12.03 -8.93
N GLU A 37 4.50 12.14 -10.20
CA GLU A 37 3.96 13.08 -11.17
C GLU A 37 3.53 12.30 -12.42
N MET A 38 2.28 11.79 -12.43
CA MET A 38 1.79 10.99 -13.54
C MET A 38 0.38 11.38 -13.96
N ASN A 39 0.11 11.21 -15.26
CA ASN A 39 -1.23 11.32 -15.81
C ASN A 39 -2.14 10.29 -15.13
N GLY A 40 -3.37 10.70 -14.79
CA GLY A 40 -4.32 9.84 -14.08
C GLY A 40 -4.62 10.35 -12.66
N THR A 41 -5.55 9.66 -12.01
CA THR A 41 -6.03 9.96 -10.66
C THR A 41 -5.29 9.05 -9.68
N GLN A 42 -4.47 9.64 -8.80
CA GLN A 42 -3.89 8.90 -7.68
C GLN A 42 -4.87 8.94 -6.50
N GLY A 43 -5.50 7.81 -6.25
CA GLY A 43 -6.58 7.62 -5.28
C GLY A 43 -6.08 7.21 -3.89
N ALA A 44 -6.69 6.16 -3.34
CA ALA A 44 -6.42 5.66 -1.99
C ALA A 44 -4.92 5.43 -1.75
N LYS A 45 -4.42 5.78 -0.56
CA LYS A 45 -3.00 5.70 -0.20
C LYS A 45 -2.80 5.11 1.19
N SER A 46 -1.63 4.53 1.42
CA SER A 46 -1.14 4.12 2.73
C SER A 46 0.35 4.46 2.81
N LEU A 47 0.77 5.09 3.90
CA LEU A 47 2.16 5.45 4.19
C LEU A 47 2.53 4.84 5.54
N GLU A 48 3.66 4.15 5.62
CA GLU A 48 4.18 3.59 6.87
C GLU A 48 5.71 3.69 6.88
N TYR A 49 6.28 3.79 8.07
CA TYR A 49 7.70 3.49 8.30
C TYR A 49 8.07 2.13 7.68
N ALA A 50 9.30 1.97 7.18
CA ALA A 50 9.72 0.76 6.47
C ALA A 50 11.02 0.14 7.00
N GLY A 51 11.50 0.59 8.18
CA GLY A 51 12.84 0.25 8.67
C GLY A 51 13.88 1.25 8.16
N ASN A 52 15.12 1.16 8.66
CA ASN A 52 16.30 1.87 8.13
C ASN A 52 16.15 3.38 7.85
N ASN A 53 15.32 4.10 8.62
CA ASN A 53 14.97 5.51 8.34
C ASN A 53 14.33 5.71 6.94
N GLU A 54 13.51 4.76 6.54
CA GLU A 54 12.77 4.78 5.28
C GLU A 54 11.27 4.73 5.54
N ALA A 55 10.50 5.13 4.53
CA ALA A 55 9.06 5.00 4.50
C ALA A 55 8.61 4.34 3.20
N THR A 56 7.58 3.51 3.28
CA THR A 56 6.88 2.93 2.12
C THR A 56 5.56 3.67 1.96
N ILE A 57 5.33 4.23 0.78
CA ILE A 57 4.03 4.73 0.36
C ILE A 57 3.50 3.86 -0.77
N ILE A 58 2.24 3.47 -0.67
CA ILE A 58 1.52 2.67 -1.67
C ILE A 58 0.21 3.39 -2.02
N TRP A 59 -0.16 3.42 -3.30
CA TRP A 59 -1.34 4.13 -3.78
C TRP A 59 -2.04 3.41 -4.93
N SER A 60 -3.33 3.70 -5.10
CA SER A 60 -4.06 3.36 -6.32
C SER A 60 -3.88 4.44 -7.38
N ASP A 61 -3.72 4.05 -8.64
CA ASP A 61 -3.37 4.95 -9.74
C ASP A 61 -4.12 4.55 -11.02
N THR A 62 -4.76 5.51 -11.69
CA THR A 62 -5.49 5.25 -12.94
C THR A 62 -4.68 5.54 -14.21
N ARG A 63 -3.35 5.67 -14.11
CA ARG A 63 -2.48 6.06 -15.23
C ARG A 63 -2.55 5.14 -16.45
N SER A 64 -2.90 3.88 -16.26
CA SER A 64 -3.04 2.89 -17.34
C SER A 64 -4.32 3.06 -18.15
N GLY A 65 -5.32 3.79 -17.62
CA GLY A 65 -6.58 4.07 -18.29
C GLY A 65 -7.61 2.92 -18.27
N SER A 66 -7.23 1.72 -17.82
CA SER A 66 -8.10 0.53 -17.74
C SER A 66 -8.73 0.29 -16.38
N GLY A 67 -8.41 1.11 -15.38
CA GLY A 67 -8.84 0.91 -14.00
C GLY A 67 -7.84 1.53 -13.02
N ASN A 68 -8.01 1.25 -11.74
CA ASN A 68 -6.98 1.47 -10.74
C ASN A 68 -5.99 0.30 -10.75
N ASP A 69 -4.71 0.64 -10.82
CA ASP A 69 -3.59 -0.24 -10.51
C ASP A 69 -2.99 0.18 -9.16
N ILE A 70 -2.17 -0.68 -8.55
CA ILE A 70 -1.42 -0.34 -7.33
C ILE A 70 0.05 -0.12 -7.66
N TYR A 71 0.57 1.02 -7.21
CA TYR A 71 1.99 1.37 -7.27
C TYR A 71 2.50 1.72 -5.88
N CYS A 72 3.82 1.62 -5.71
CA CYS A 72 4.48 2.05 -4.49
C CYS A 72 5.79 2.80 -4.75
N GLN A 73 6.24 3.52 -3.73
CA GLN A 73 7.55 4.14 -3.65
C GLN A 73 8.10 3.89 -2.26
N LYS A 74 9.42 3.73 -2.16
CA LYS A 74 10.13 3.71 -0.90
C LYS A 74 11.07 4.92 -0.86
N LEU A 75 11.09 5.61 0.27
CA LEU A 75 11.71 6.92 0.42
C LEU A 75 12.63 6.91 1.63
N ASN A 76 13.82 7.52 1.53
CA ASN A 76 14.68 7.79 2.68
C ASN A 76 14.28 9.13 3.36
N MET A 77 14.97 9.50 4.45
CA MET A 77 14.74 10.78 5.16
C MET A 77 15.13 12.02 4.36
N ASP A 78 16.01 11.87 3.36
CA ASP A 78 16.38 12.94 2.42
C ASP A 78 15.36 13.08 1.28
N MET A 79 14.27 12.29 1.32
CA MET A 79 13.20 12.24 0.32
C MET A 79 13.64 11.69 -1.04
N ASP A 80 14.78 10.99 -1.09
CA ASP A 80 15.20 10.26 -2.27
C ASP A 80 14.32 9.03 -2.47
N LYS A 81 13.98 8.78 -3.73
CA LYS A 81 13.23 7.61 -4.18
C LYS A 81 14.17 6.42 -4.35
N ILE A 82 13.77 5.27 -3.81
CA ILE A 82 14.49 4.01 -3.96
C ILE A 82 14.12 3.32 -5.27
N PHE A 83 12.85 3.38 -5.67
CA PHE A 83 12.39 2.89 -6.97
C PHE A 83 12.38 4.02 -8.00
N ALA A 84 12.18 3.66 -9.27
CA ALA A 84 12.05 4.60 -10.37
C ALA A 84 11.05 5.73 -10.07
N ASP A 85 11.21 6.87 -10.74
CA ASP A 85 10.41 8.07 -10.51
C ASP A 85 8.90 7.84 -10.66
N ASP A 86 8.52 6.92 -11.54
CA ASP A 86 7.13 6.54 -11.79
C ASP A 86 6.56 5.61 -10.69
N GLY A 87 7.40 5.19 -9.74
CA GLY A 87 7.08 4.18 -8.75
C GLY A 87 7.24 2.75 -9.29
N LEU A 88 7.24 1.80 -8.36
CA LEU A 88 7.20 0.37 -8.65
C LEU A 88 5.76 -0.09 -8.81
N ALA A 89 5.45 -0.80 -9.89
CA ALA A 89 4.15 -1.46 -10.06
C ALA A 89 4.04 -2.63 -9.06
N VAL A 90 3.02 -2.60 -8.21
CA VAL A 90 2.69 -3.68 -7.27
C VAL A 90 1.71 -4.65 -7.90
N ALA A 91 0.64 -4.10 -8.49
CA ALA A 91 -0.39 -4.84 -9.20
C ALA A 91 -0.92 -3.96 -10.33
N ALA A 92 -0.59 -4.33 -11.57
CA ALA A 92 -1.07 -3.69 -12.79
C ALA A 92 -1.68 -4.78 -13.67
N THR A 93 -2.87 -5.24 -13.27
CA THR A 93 -3.53 -6.40 -13.85
C THR A 93 -4.72 -5.96 -14.71
N ALA A 94 -5.48 -6.92 -15.24
CA ALA A 94 -6.74 -6.61 -15.92
C ALA A 94 -7.89 -6.31 -14.93
N ASP A 95 -7.73 -6.67 -13.66
CA ASP A 95 -8.71 -6.45 -12.61
C ASP A 95 -8.58 -5.06 -11.98
N LEU A 96 -9.60 -4.64 -11.24
CA LEU A 96 -9.56 -3.38 -10.52
C LEU A 96 -8.81 -3.55 -9.19
N GLU A 97 -7.64 -2.93 -9.08
CA GLU A 97 -6.79 -3.03 -7.90
C GLU A 97 -7.00 -1.83 -6.96
N THR A 98 -7.46 -2.08 -5.75
CA THR A 98 -7.97 -1.03 -4.86
C THR A 98 -7.59 -1.23 -3.40
N THR A 99 -7.82 -0.18 -2.61
CA THR A 99 -7.65 -0.18 -1.15
C THR A 99 -6.28 -0.67 -0.65
N PRO A 100 -5.16 -0.22 -1.27
CA PRO A 100 -3.85 -0.69 -0.88
C PRO A 100 -3.52 -0.31 0.57
N ARG A 101 -2.82 -1.19 1.26
CA ARG A 101 -2.26 -0.97 2.61
C ARG A 101 -0.84 -1.50 2.66
N THR A 102 -0.05 -0.89 3.53
CA THR A 102 1.31 -1.34 3.84
C THR A 102 1.53 -1.30 5.34
N THR A 103 2.35 -2.20 5.85
CA THR A 103 2.95 -2.10 7.18
C THR A 103 4.42 -2.51 7.11
N TYR A 104 5.27 -1.90 7.93
CA TYR A 104 6.59 -2.46 8.22
C TYR A 104 6.42 -3.91 8.71
N MET A 105 7.30 -4.82 8.26
CA MET A 105 7.38 -6.19 8.76
C MET A 105 8.63 -6.34 9.62
N THR A 106 9.80 -6.46 9.00
CA THR A 106 11.12 -6.57 9.65
C THR A 106 12.23 -6.11 8.71
N ASN A 107 13.32 -5.59 9.26
CA ASN A 107 14.51 -5.13 8.53
C ASN A 107 14.19 -4.13 7.41
N ASP A 108 14.30 -4.57 6.16
CA ASP A 108 14.05 -3.80 4.94
C ASP A 108 12.67 -4.12 4.33
N THR A 109 11.93 -5.02 4.96
CA THR A 109 10.71 -5.64 4.42
C THR A 109 9.46 -4.94 4.91
N SER A 110 8.63 -4.52 3.96
CA SER A 110 7.24 -4.12 4.19
C SER A 110 6.29 -5.23 3.71
N PHE A 111 5.18 -5.42 4.42
CA PHE A 111 4.06 -6.24 3.97
C PHE A 111 3.05 -5.34 3.26
N ILE A 112 2.76 -5.66 1.99
CA ILE A 112 1.81 -4.90 1.18
C ILE A 112 0.59 -5.76 0.85
N ILE A 113 -0.59 -5.19 0.92
CA ILE A 113 -1.87 -5.89 0.76
C ILE A 113 -2.87 -4.99 0.05
N TRP A 114 -3.69 -5.56 -0.81
CA TRP A 114 -4.69 -4.83 -1.58
C TRP A 114 -5.88 -5.73 -1.91
N GLN A 115 -6.94 -5.11 -2.43
CA GLN A 115 -8.14 -5.76 -2.92
C GLN A 115 -8.10 -5.78 -4.44
N SER A 116 -8.34 -6.93 -5.07
CA SER A 116 -8.44 -7.10 -6.51
C SER A 116 -9.87 -7.48 -6.91
N GLY A 117 -10.33 -6.98 -8.05
CA GLY A 117 -11.66 -7.23 -8.61
C GLY A 117 -12.72 -6.18 -8.23
N THR A 118 -13.95 -6.38 -8.74
CA THR A 118 -15.08 -5.45 -8.56
C THR A 118 -16.23 -6.07 -7.76
N GLU A 119 -16.93 -7.04 -8.32
CA GLU A 119 -18.05 -7.74 -7.68
C GLU A 119 -17.58 -8.96 -6.90
N ASN A 120 -16.73 -9.79 -7.52
CA ASN A 120 -16.07 -10.90 -6.86
C ASN A 120 -14.66 -10.49 -6.45
N THR A 121 -14.55 -9.88 -5.28
CA THR A 121 -13.27 -9.33 -4.80
C THR A 121 -12.46 -10.34 -4.01
N ASP A 122 -11.16 -10.33 -4.25
CA ASP A 122 -10.15 -11.07 -3.50
C ASP A 122 -9.17 -10.11 -2.82
N ILE A 123 -8.49 -10.59 -1.78
CA ILE A 123 -7.43 -9.86 -1.12
C ILE A 123 -6.12 -10.54 -1.43
N PHE A 124 -5.16 -9.78 -1.95
CA PHE A 124 -3.83 -10.25 -2.31
C PHE A 124 -2.76 -9.52 -1.51
N TYR A 125 -1.62 -10.17 -1.34
CA TYR A 125 -0.46 -9.57 -0.69
C TYR A 125 0.85 -9.92 -1.40
N ASN A 126 1.86 -9.11 -1.12
CA ASN A 126 3.26 -9.39 -1.44
C ASN A 126 4.15 -8.83 -0.33
N LEU A 127 5.44 -9.14 -0.36
CA LEU A 127 6.44 -8.48 0.46
C LEU A 127 7.26 -7.54 -0.42
N LEU A 128 7.62 -6.39 0.12
CA LEU A 128 8.36 -5.35 -0.56
C LEU A 128 9.68 -5.09 0.18
N THR A 129 10.77 -5.13 -0.55
CA THR A 129 12.11 -4.74 -0.09
C THR A 129 12.65 -3.60 -0.96
N SER A 130 13.80 -3.04 -0.62
CA SER A 130 14.49 -2.05 -1.45
C SER A 130 14.97 -2.63 -2.79
N ASN A 131 14.99 -3.96 -2.94
CA ASN A 131 15.23 -4.64 -4.21
C ASN A 131 13.95 -4.90 -5.04
N GLY A 132 12.78 -4.50 -4.54
CA GLY A 132 11.48 -4.72 -5.17
C GLY A 132 10.63 -5.78 -4.47
N LEU A 133 9.67 -6.34 -5.21
CA LEU A 133 8.74 -7.36 -4.73
C LEU A 133 9.47 -8.69 -4.52
N VAL A 134 9.13 -9.39 -3.43
CA VAL A 134 9.73 -10.69 -3.09
C VAL A 134 9.11 -11.83 -3.89
N PHE A 135 7.79 -11.82 -4.07
CA PHE A 135 7.12 -12.82 -4.89
C PHE A 135 6.92 -12.27 -6.31
N THR A 136 7.21 -13.11 -7.30
CA THR A 136 6.93 -12.82 -8.71
C THR A 136 5.43 -12.62 -8.93
N ASP A 137 4.64 -13.56 -8.40
CA ASP A 137 3.18 -13.50 -8.41
C ASP A 137 2.67 -13.15 -7.01
N ALA A 138 1.65 -12.30 -6.96
CA ALA A 138 0.97 -11.97 -5.71
C ALA A 138 0.32 -13.21 -5.09
N VAL A 139 0.26 -13.26 -3.76
CA VAL A 139 -0.35 -14.37 -3.04
C VAL A 139 -1.75 -13.97 -2.60
N GLN A 140 -2.76 -14.79 -2.91
CA GLN A 140 -4.11 -14.61 -2.40
C GLN A 140 -4.10 -14.87 -0.87
N LEU A 141 -4.63 -13.92 -0.10
CA LEU A 141 -4.61 -13.95 1.35
C LEU A 141 -5.40 -15.14 1.92
N CYS A 142 -6.57 -15.39 1.34
CA CYS A 142 -7.43 -16.51 1.71
C CYS A 142 -8.36 -16.90 0.56
N ASN A 143 -8.67 -18.20 0.48
CA ASN A 143 -9.49 -18.78 -0.57
C ASN A 143 -10.92 -19.03 -0.06
N PHE A 144 -11.75 -17.98 -0.06
CA PHE A 144 -13.18 -18.06 0.19
C PHE A 144 -13.93 -17.62 -1.07
N ASP A 145 -15.03 -18.29 -1.41
CA ASP A 145 -15.85 -17.97 -2.58
C ASP A 145 -16.59 -16.63 -2.46
N SER A 146 -16.76 -16.12 -1.23
CA SER A 146 -17.42 -14.83 -0.99
C SER A 146 -16.47 -13.65 -1.25
N PRO A 147 -17.00 -12.51 -1.75
CA PRO A 147 -16.21 -11.28 -1.94
C PRO A 147 -15.56 -10.79 -0.64
N LYS A 148 -14.30 -10.37 -0.73
CA LYS A 148 -13.45 -9.95 0.40
C LYS A 148 -12.99 -8.52 0.20
N VAL A 149 -13.27 -7.67 1.19
CA VAL A 149 -13.06 -6.23 1.05
C VAL A 149 -12.38 -5.59 2.24
N SER A 150 -11.91 -4.36 2.01
CA SER A 150 -11.40 -3.47 3.05
C SER A 150 -10.26 -4.06 3.90
N PRO A 151 -9.18 -4.56 3.28
CA PRO A 151 -8.05 -5.07 4.03
C PRO A 151 -7.53 -4.02 5.04
N ARG A 152 -7.10 -4.52 6.19
CA ARG A 152 -6.39 -3.78 7.23
C ARG A 152 -5.22 -4.64 7.67
N VAL A 153 -4.09 -4.01 7.95
CA VAL A 153 -2.88 -4.72 8.33
C VAL A 153 -2.14 -3.94 9.42
N LYS A 154 -1.60 -4.68 10.40
CA LYS A 154 -0.72 -4.20 11.46
C LYS A 154 0.29 -5.27 11.82
N ARG A 155 1.39 -4.87 12.46
CA ARG A 155 2.42 -5.79 12.96
C ARG A 155 2.52 -5.77 14.48
N ASN A 156 3.04 -6.84 15.07
CA ASN A 156 3.52 -6.84 16.46
C ASN A 156 5.01 -6.44 16.55
N SER A 157 5.56 -6.46 17.76
CA SER A 157 6.97 -6.14 18.02
C SER A 157 7.97 -7.16 17.46
N LEU A 158 7.54 -8.40 17.21
CA LEU A 158 8.35 -9.47 16.62
C LEU A 158 8.38 -9.44 15.09
N GLY A 159 7.47 -8.66 14.47
CA GLY A 159 7.33 -8.57 13.03
C GLY A 159 6.25 -9.48 12.44
N ASP A 160 5.49 -10.20 13.28
CA ASP A 160 4.32 -10.95 12.82
C ASP A 160 3.24 -9.99 12.34
N ILE A 161 2.52 -10.39 11.29
CA ILE A 161 1.52 -9.56 10.62
C ILE A 161 0.11 -10.02 10.99
N PHE A 162 -0.68 -9.10 11.51
CA PHE A 162 -2.12 -9.27 11.69
C PHE A 162 -2.83 -8.55 10.55
N SER A 163 -3.61 -9.31 9.78
CA SER A 163 -4.48 -8.77 8.74
C SER A 163 -5.95 -9.02 9.08
N SER A 164 -6.83 -8.14 8.62
CA SER A 164 -8.27 -8.35 8.73
C SER A 164 -8.98 -7.78 7.50
N GLY A 165 -10.18 -8.31 7.24
CA GLY A 165 -11.05 -7.87 6.15
C GLY A 165 -12.50 -8.22 6.44
N SER A 166 -13.40 -7.73 5.60
CA SER A 166 -14.82 -8.08 5.65
C SER A 166 -15.15 -9.05 4.52
N ILE A 167 -15.94 -10.07 4.83
CA ILE A 167 -16.57 -10.92 3.82
C ILE A 167 -17.98 -10.37 3.56
N ILE A 168 -18.30 -10.15 2.29
CA ILE A 168 -19.65 -9.76 1.88
C ILE A 168 -20.41 -11.05 1.55
N ASP A 169 -21.24 -11.49 2.49
CA ASP A 169 -22.24 -12.55 2.30
C ASP A 169 -23.58 -12.02 2.82
N GLN A 170 -24.69 -12.73 2.59
CA GLN A 170 -26.01 -12.38 3.14
C GLN A 170 -26.00 -12.30 4.68
N ILE A 171 -24.95 -12.79 5.34
CA ILE A 171 -24.64 -12.58 6.75
C ILE A 171 -23.22 -11.98 6.86
N PRO A 172 -23.06 -10.72 7.36
CA PRO A 172 -21.74 -10.10 7.44
C PRO A 172 -20.84 -10.82 8.45
N ARG A 173 -19.70 -11.35 8.00
CA ARG A 173 -18.64 -11.93 8.85
C ARG A 173 -17.35 -11.11 8.71
N LYS A 174 -16.68 -10.84 9.83
CA LYS A 174 -15.31 -10.29 9.84
C LYS A 174 -14.32 -11.45 9.91
N ALA A 175 -13.30 -11.43 9.05
CA ALA A 175 -12.20 -12.38 9.12
C ALA A 175 -10.96 -11.68 9.68
N ILE A 176 -10.31 -12.28 10.67
CA ILE A 176 -8.99 -11.89 11.16
C ILE A 176 -8.04 -13.03 10.76
N ILE A 177 -6.98 -12.70 10.03
CA ILE A 177 -5.95 -13.64 9.59
C ILE A 177 -4.62 -13.15 10.16
N SER A 178 -4.03 -13.94 11.06
CA SER A 178 -2.70 -13.68 11.62
C SER A 178 -1.66 -14.54 10.92
N PHE A 179 -0.54 -13.94 10.52
CA PHE A 179 0.65 -14.63 10.04
C PHE A 179 1.69 -14.63 11.15
N SER A 180 1.70 -15.70 11.94
CA SER A 180 2.92 -16.15 12.62
C SER A 180 3.43 -17.37 11.86
N GLY A 181 4.76 -17.57 11.85
CA GLY A 181 5.40 -18.65 11.11
C GLY A 181 4.60 -19.96 11.15
N LEU A 182 4.07 -20.35 9.99
CA LEU A 182 3.44 -21.64 9.71
C LEU A 182 2.20 -22.04 10.56
N GLN A 183 1.10 -21.29 10.54
CA GLN A 183 -0.26 -21.86 10.52
C GLN A 183 -1.31 -20.75 10.26
N ILE A 184 -2.12 -20.90 9.20
CA ILE A 184 -3.35 -20.10 9.05
C ILE A 184 -4.36 -20.67 10.06
N ALA A 185 -4.51 -20.03 11.21
CA ALA A 185 -5.64 -20.30 12.10
C ALA A 185 -6.78 -19.36 11.71
N VAL A 186 -7.74 -19.86 10.94
CA VAL A 186 -9.05 -19.20 10.77
C VAL A 186 -9.94 -19.72 11.89
N ASP A 187 -10.14 -18.93 12.93
CA ASP A 187 -11.24 -19.20 13.86
C ASP A 187 -12.54 -18.86 13.14
N SER A 188 -13.21 -19.88 12.62
CA SER A 188 -14.62 -19.77 12.28
C SER A 188 -15.38 -19.57 13.58
N LEU A 189 -15.83 -18.35 13.86
CA LEU A 189 -16.86 -18.12 14.87
C LEU A 189 -18.14 -18.78 14.35
N GLY A 190 -18.42 -19.98 14.90
CA GLY A 190 -19.70 -20.67 14.78
C GLY A 190 -20.78 -20.04 15.65
#